data_AF-A0A645C460-F1
#
_entry.id   AF-A0A645C460-F1
#
_cell.length_a   1.000
_cell.length_b   1.000
_cell.length_c   1.000
_cell.angle_alpha   90.00
_cell.angle_beta   90.00
_cell.angle_gamma   90.00
#
_symmetry.space_group_name_H-M   'P 1'
#
loop_
_entity.id
_entity.type
_entity.pdbx_description
1 polymer ?
#
loop_
_entity_poly.entity_id
_entity_poly.type
_entity_poly.pdbx_seq_one_letter_code
_entity_poly.pdbx_strand_id
1 'polypeptide(L)'
;MILGKDKKKLSKRQGATSVFEYNDMGYLPDGVFNFLALLGWSPRSGEEVFSREEAVELFDIKNVTRKPAVLDIDKLNHINQEQMKRMAPEKLLEVIRPFWVRMGLPVDKFGDGYLAASLKTMGGRGQTTIQVAEYSDYFLDFAKVRERYDGGDIKEELRPKLRKIYGELLGAWGDGTPEHLHERAQEIFAANESSMKESATPMRWALTGRKVSPGVFEVASQLGKEETKKRLEFYGLV
;
A
#
# COMPACT_ATOMS: atom_id res chain seq x y z
N MET A 1 32.76 -0.67 10.58
CA MET A 1 32.70 -1.83 9.64
C MET A 1 31.26 -2.28 9.55
N ILE A 2 30.74 -2.55 8.35
CA ILE A 2 29.38 -3.07 8.15
C ILE A 2 29.46 -4.60 8.03
N LEU A 3 28.58 -5.29 8.75
CA LEU A 3 28.45 -6.74 8.79
C LEU A 3 27.13 -7.17 8.16
N GLY A 4 27.07 -8.38 7.61
CA GLY A 4 25.79 -9.01 7.25
C GLY A 4 25.02 -9.49 8.49
N LYS A 5 23.80 -10.00 8.29
CA LYS A 5 22.99 -10.63 9.37
C LYS A 5 23.73 -11.76 10.11
N ASP A 6 24.66 -12.43 9.43
CA ASP A 6 25.53 -13.48 9.98
C ASP A 6 26.72 -12.95 10.81
N LYS A 7 26.80 -11.62 11.02
CA LYS A 7 27.89 -10.91 11.70
C LYS A 7 29.27 -11.07 11.03
N LYS A 8 29.33 -11.55 9.78
CA LYS A 8 30.56 -11.56 8.99
C LYS A 8 30.66 -10.26 8.18
N LYS A 9 31.88 -9.91 7.76
CA LYS A 9 32.13 -8.74 6.92
C LYS A 9 31.27 -8.81 5.66
N LEU A 10 30.51 -7.75 5.39
CA LEU A 10 29.66 -7.70 4.20
C LEU A 10 30.53 -7.86 2.94
N SER A 11 30.15 -8.79 2.06
CA SER A 11 30.82 -9.07 0.79
C SER A 11 29.78 -9.11 -0.33
N LYS A 12 30.21 -8.98 -1.61
CA LYS A 12 29.31 -9.12 -2.77
C LYS A 12 28.51 -10.43 -2.76
N ARG A 13 29.05 -11.48 -2.16
CA ARG A 13 28.38 -12.79 -2.03
C ARG A 13 27.35 -12.86 -0.89
N GLN A 14 27.36 -11.89 0.02
CA GLN A 14 26.47 -11.78 1.18
C GLN A 14 25.53 -10.58 1.08
N GLY A 15 25.30 -10.06 -0.13
CA GLY A 15 24.37 -8.95 -0.36
C GLY A 15 24.99 -7.57 -0.22
N ALA A 16 26.27 -7.38 -0.58
CA ALA A 16 26.76 -6.03 -0.88
C ALA A 16 26.08 -5.52 -2.16
N THR A 17 24.87 -5.02 -1.98
CA THR A 17 24.00 -4.41 -2.99
C THR A 17 24.60 -3.07 -3.38
N SER A 18 24.76 -2.82 -4.68
CA SER A 18 25.15 -1.48 -5.13
C SER A 18 24.05 -0.47 -4.78
N VAL A 19 24.39 0.81 -4.60
CA VAL A 19 23.38 1.83 -4.33
C VAL A 19 22.31 1.90 -5.43
N PHE A 20 22.68 1.57 -6.68
CA PHE A 20 21.78 1.50 -7.82
C PHE A 20 20.78 0.34 -7.73
N GLU A 21 21.19 -0.81 -7.18
CA GLU A 21 20.28 -1.95 -7.01
C GLU A 21 19.16 -1.62 -6.01
N TYR A 22 19.42 -0.80 -4.97
CA TYR A 22 18.34 -0.35 -4.07
C TYR A 22 17.28 0.48 -4.80
N ASN A 23 17.67 1.29 -5.78
CA ASN A 23 16.72 2.02 -6.63
C ASN A 23 15.88 1.05 -7.47
N ASP A 24 16.51 0.03 -8.07
CA ASP A 24 15.82 -0.98 -8.87
C ASP A 24 14.87 -1.84 -8.03
N MET A 25 15.16 -2.00 -6.73
CA MET A 25 14.30 -2.66 -5.74
C MET A 25 13.18 -1.75 -5.18
N GLY A 26 13.16 -0.47 -5.55
CA GLY A 26 12.13 0.49 -5.15
C GLY A 26 12.34 1.13 -3.77
N TYR A 27 13.58 1.21 -3.30
CA TYR A 27 13.90 2.04 -2.13
C TYR A 27 14.08 3.51 -2.53
N LEU A 28 13.57 4.41 -1.70
CA LEU A 28 13.76 5.84 -1.86
C LEU A 28 15.22 6.22 -1.56
N PRO A 29 15.79 7.20 -2.29
CA PRO A 29 17.11 7.73 -1.97
C PRO A 29 17.23 8.19 -0.51
N ASP A 30 16.18 8.81 0.04
CA ASP A 30 16.17 9.29 1.43
C ASP A 30 15.96 8.16 2.45
N GLY A 31 15.24 7.09 2.08
CA GLY A 31 15.15 5.87 2.88
C GLY A 31 16.51 5.18 3.02
N VAL A 32 17.24 5.05 1.90
CA VAL A 32 18.60 4.50 1.90
C VAL A 32 19.56 5.39 2.67
N PHE A 33 19.50 6.71 2.48
CA PHE A 33 20.32 7.67 3.23
C PHE A 33 20.09 7.56 4.74
N ASN A 34 18.84 7.64 5.19
CA ASN A 34 18.46 7.58 6.60
C ASN A 34 18.93 6.25 7.22
N PHE A 35 18.74 5.13 6.54
CA PHE A 35 19.21 3.82 7.01
C PHE A 35 20.74 3.76 7.13
N LEU A 36 21.46 4.21 6.10
CA LEU A 36 22.92 4.20 6.10
C LEU A 36 23.50 5.12 7.17
N ALA A 37 22.87 6.27 7.43
CA ALA A 37 23.26 7.18 8.50
C ALA A 37 23.21 6.51 9.87
N LEU A 38 22.22 5.63 10.11
CA LEU A 38 22.10 4.87 11.36
C LEU A 38 23.15 3.75 11.52
N LEU A 39 23.92 3.42 10.47
CA LEU A 39 24.96 2.39 10.53
C LEU A 39 26.23 2.93 11.20
N GLY A 40 26.20 2.98 12.53
CA GLY A 40 27.32 3.42 13.36
C GLY A 40 27.10 4.76 14.03
N TRP A 41 25.96 5.41 13.80
CA TRP A 41 25.52 6.62 14.48
C TRP A 41 24.06 6.49 14.89
N SER A 42 23.67 7.15 15.97
CA SER A 42 22.27 7.25 16.40
C SER A 42 22.05 8.61 17.05
N PRO A 43 20.96 9.33 16.72
CA PRO A 43 20.58 10.54 17.45
C PRO A 43 20.44 10.28 18.95
N ARG A 44 20.78 11.27 19.78
CA ARG A 44 20.59 11.16 21.24
C ARG A 44 19.11 11.03 21.64
N SER A 45 18.21 11.57 20.81
CA SER A 45 16.76 11.43 20.96
C SER A 45 16.28 9.99 20.76
N GLY A 46 17.08 9.12 20.12
CA GLY A 46 16.67 7.77 19.71
C GLY A 46 15.78 7.75 18.47
N GLU A 47 15.60 8.88 17.79
CA GLU A 47 14.83 8.95 16.54
C GLU A 47 15.54 8.18 15.43
N GLU A 48 14.81 7.30 14.75
CA GLU A 48 15.35 6.46 13.67
C GLU A 48 14.86 6.88 12.28
N VAL A 49 13.88 7.77 12.19
CA VAL A 49 13.34 8.27 10.92
C VAL A 49 13.50 9.78 10.86
N PHE A 50 14.30 10.26 9.92
CA PHE A 50 14.64 11.68 9.79
C PHE A 50 14.89 12.09 8.34
N SER A 51 14.68 13.36 8.03
CA SER A 51 15.11 13.99 6.77
C SER A 51 16.62 14.22 6.77
N ARG A 52 17.16 14.70 5.64
CA ARG A 52 18.58 15.06 5.56
C ARG A 52 18.90 16.28 6.42
N GLU A 53 17.98 17.24 6.45
CA GLU A 53 18.09 18.47 7.24
C GLU A 53 18.07 18.12 8.74
N GLU A 54 17.11 17.28 9.16
CA GLU A 54 17.05 16.75 10.53
C GLU A 54 18.32 15.98 10.89
N ALA A 55 18.86 15.16 9.99
CA ALA A 55 20.11 14.45 10.21
C ALA A 55 21.29 15.41 10.48
N VAL A 56 21.38 16.52 9.73
CA VAL A 56 22.43 17.54 9.92
C VAL A 56 22.30 18.21 11.29
N GLU A 57 21.08 18.53 11.72
CA GLU A 57 20.83 19.14 13.03
C GLU A 57 21.10 18.18 14.21
N LEU A 58 20.76 16.90 14.04
CA LEU A 58 20.91 15.87 15.07
C LEU A 58 22.33 15.32 15.17
N PHE A 59 23.17 15.49 14.15
CA PHE A 59 24.48 14.86 14.08
C PHE A 59 25.46 15.41 15.12
N ASP A 60 26.00 14.51 15.93
CA ASP A 60 27.15 14.77 16.80
C ASP A 60 28.10 13.58 16.70
N ILE A 61 29.37 13.86 16.40
CA ILE A 61 30.45 12.88 16.31
C ILE A 61 30.59 12.05 17.60
N LYS A 62 30.22 12.59 18.76
CA LYS A 62 30.23 11.89 20.05
C LYS A 62 29.26 10.71 20.09
N ASN A 63 28.22 10.73 19.25
CA ASN A 63 27.23 9.66 19.15
C ASN A 63 27.60 8.59 18.11
N VAL A 64 28.78 8.70 17.48
CA VAL A 64 29.30 7.67 16.56
C VAL A 64 29.93 6.54 17.37
N THR A 65 29.47 5.32 17.14
CA THR A 65 29.93 4.12 17.85
C THR A 65 31.06 3.41 17.10
N ARG A 66 32.00 2.83 17.84
CA ARG A 66 33.09 2.01 17.27
C ARG A 66 32.68 0.57 16.98
N LYS A 67 31.47 0.15 17.40
CA LYS A 67 30.97 -1.21 17.20
C LYS A 67 30.67 -1.43 15.72
N PRO A 68 30.93 -2.62 15.16
CA PRO A 68 30.48 -2.95 13.82
C PRO A 68 28.95 -2.83 13.72
N ALA A 69 28.47 -2.22 12.64
CA ALA A 69 27.04 -2.10 12.36
C ALA A 69 26.58 -3.32 11.56
N VAL A 70 25.41 -3.86 11.88
CA VAL A 70 24.79 -4.97 11.12
C VAL A 70 23.81 -4.38 10.12
N LEU A 71 23.91 -4.80 8.85
CA LEU A 71 22.96 -4.44 7.82
C LEU A 71 21.66 -5.22 8.06
N ASP A 72 20.61 -4.50 8.45
CA ASP A 72 19.29 -5.05 8.72
C ASP A 72 18.27 -4.55 7.69
N ILE A 73 17.90 -5.43 6.76
CA ILE A 73 16.91 -5.14 5.72
C ILE A 73 15.53 -4.86 6.30
N ASP A 74 15.16 -5.46 7.44
CA ASP A 74 13.85 -5.22 8.04
C ASP A 74 13.76 -3.80 8.59
N LYS A 75 14.86 -3.29 9.16
CA LYS A 75 15.00 -1.88 9.54
C LYS A 75 14.97 -0.94 8.33
N LEU A 76 15.69 -1.27 7.25
CA LEU A 76 15.63 -0.48 6.01
C LEU A 76 14.20 -0.42 5.44
N ASN A 77 13.48 -1.55 5.42
CA ASN A 77 12.10 -1.62 4.98
C ASN A 77 11.18 -0.72 5.81
N HIS A 78 11.34 -0.75 7.13
CA HIS A 78 10.59 0.12 8.04
C HIS A 78 10.87 1.61 7.77
N ILE A 79 12.15 2.00 7.74
CA ILE A 79 12.55 3.39 7.47
C ILE A 79 12.01 3.85 6.11
N ASN A 80 12.15 3.04 5.06
CA ASN A 80 11.68 3.39 3.73
C ASN A 80 10.15 3.57 3.67
N GLN A 81 9.41 2.71 4.38
CA GLN A 81 7.96 2.85 4.54
C GLN A 81 7.58 4.17 5.24
N GLU A 82 8.26 4.51 6.34
CA GLU A 82 8.00 5.77 7.05
C GLU A 82 8.37 6.99 6.21
N GLN A 83 9.45 6.93 5.44
CA GLN A 83 9.80 7.99 4.48
C GLN A 83 8.71 8.18 3.42
N MET A 84 8.19 7.09 2.83
CA MET A 84 7.07 7.17 1.88
C MET A 84 5.80 7.78 2.51
N LYS A 85 5.51 7.48 3.79
CA LYS A 85 4.36 8.06 4.51
C LYS A 85 4.49 9.57 4.74
N ARG A 86 5.71 10.09 4.86
CA ARG A 86 5.98 11.52 5.02
C ARG A 86 5.86 12.32 3.72
N MET A 87 5.83 11.64 2.56
CA MET A 87 5.73 12.30 1.26
C MET A 87 4.31 12.82 0.99
N ALA A 88 4.21 13.97 0.34
CA ALA A 88 2.95 14.42 -0.26
C ALA A 88 2.50 13.40 -1.34
N PRO A 89 1.19 13.12 -1.49
CA PRO A 89 0.68 12.16 -2.46
C PRO A 89 1.16 12.39 -3.91
N GLU A 90 1.32 13.64 -4.32
CA GLU A 90 1.79 14.03 -5.64
C GLU A 90 3.27 13.66 -5.84
N LYS A 91 4.09 13.81 -4.81
CA LYS A 91 5.50 13.38 -4.83
C LYS A 91 5.64 11.88 -4.77
N LEU A 92 4.76 11.21 -4.03
CA LEU A 92 4.72 9.75 -4.00
C LEU A 92 4.31 9.18 -5.36
N LEU A 93 3.41 9.87 -6.08
CA LEU A 93 3.04 9.53 -7.45
C LEU A 93 4.23 9.61 -8.43
N GLU A 94 5.07 10.65 -8.33
CA GLU A 94 6.26 10.80 -9.18
C GLU A 94 7.17 9.56 -9.12
N VAL A 95 7.36 8.99 -7.93
CA VAL A 95 8.25 7.84 -7.72
C VAL A 95 7.59 6.49 -7.98
N ILE A 96 6.26 6.37 -7.86
CA ILE A 96 5.54 5.10 -8.08
C ILE A 96 5.12 4.93 -9.54
N ARG A 97 4.79 6.02 -10.24
CA ARG A 97 4.34 5.99 -11.64
C ARG A 97 5.22 5.14 -12.56
N PRO A 98 6.58 5.21 -12.52
CA PRO A 98 7.41 4.37 -13.37
C PRO A 98 7.20 2.87 -13.16
N PHE A 99 6.88 2.45 -11.93
CA PHE A 99 6.62 1.05 -11.60
C PHE A 99 5.27 0.59 -12.15
N TRP A 100 4.22 1.41 -12.04
CA TRP A 100 2.94 1.11 -12.69
C TRP A 100 3.07 0.99 -14.22
N VAL A 101 3.84 1.88 -14.85
CA VAL A 101 4.11 1.81 -16.30
C VAL A 101 4.84 0.51 -16.65
N ARG A 102 5.88 0.13 -15.88
CA ARG A 102 6.59 -1.14 -16.08
C ARG A 102 5.71 -2.38 -15.90
N MET A 103 4.71 -2.30 -15.03
CA MET A 103 3.71 -3.36 -14.83
C MET A 103 2.69 -3.44 -15.98
N GLY A 104 2.73 -2.51 -16.94
CA GLY A 104 1.78 -2.43 -18.05
C GLY A 104 0.42 -1.89 -17.65
N LEU A 105 0.31 -1.18 -16.52
CA LEU A 105 -0.96 -0.60 -16.09
C LEU A 105 -1.33 0.61 -16.95
N PRO A 106 -2.62 0.86 -17.20
CA PRO A 106 -3.08 1.92 -18.08
C PRO A 106 -3.08 3.29 -17.37
N VAL A 107 -1.92 3.72 -16.88
CA VAL A 107 -1.75 4.94 -16.07
C VAL A 107 -2.31 6.18 -16.77
N ASP A 108 -2.11 6.30 -18.08
CA ASP A 108 -2.51 7.47 -18.88
C ASP A 108 -4.04 7.64 -19.02
N LYS A 109 -4.83 6.64 -18.60
CA LYS A 109 -6.30 6.76 -18.56
C LYS A 109 -6.81 7.59 -17.38
N PHE A 110 -5.95 7.90 -16.43
CA PHE A 110 -6.31 8.57 -15.17
C PHE A 110 -5.58 9.90 -15.03
N GLY A 111 -6.26 10.89 -14.45
CA GLY A 111 -5.63 12.14 -14.08
C GLY A 111 -4.76 11.99 -12.82
N ASP A 112 -3.75 12.84 -12.69
CA ASP A 112 -2.79 12.81 -11.58
C ASP A 112 -3.47 12.93 -10.20
N GLY A 113 -4.53 13.73 -10.09
CA GLY A 113 -5.30 13.85 -8.86
C GLY A 113 -5.94 12.52 -8.43
N TYR A 114 -6.46 11.73 -9.38
CA TYR A 114 -6.99 10.41 -9.09
C TYR A 114 -5.88 9.45 -8.64
N LEU A 115 -4.77 9.44 -9.38
CA LEU A 115 -3.64 8.55 -9.09
C LEU A 115 -3.02 8.84 -7.71
N ALA A 116 -2.82 10.12 -7.38
CA ALA A 116 -2.34 10.55 -6.07
C ALA A 116 -3.33 10.20 -4.95
N ALA A 117 -4.64 10.38 -5.17
CA ALA A 117 -5.67 9.97 -4.20
C ALA A 117 -5.68 8.45 -3.98
N SER A 118 -5.48 7.64 -5.01
CA SER A 118 -5.36 6.17 -4.88
C SER A 118 -4.19 5.77 -3.99
N LEU A 119 -3.05 6.47 -4.09
CA LEU A 119 -1.90 6.26 -3.21
C LEU A 119 -2.17 6.72 -1.78
N LYS A 120 -2.89 7.83 -1.59
CA LYS A 120 -3.34 8.28 -0.27
C LYS A 120 -4.24 7.23 0.39
N THR A 121 -5.16 6.63 -0.35
CA THR A 121 -6.03 5.53 0.13
C THR A 121 -5.25 4.31 0.60
N MET A 122 -4.05 4.05 0.05
CA MET A 122 -3.18 2.97 0.53
C MET A 122 -2.69 3.20 1.96
N GLY A 123 -2.69 4.42 2.49
CA GLY A 123 -2.37 4.74 3.87
C GLY A 123 -0.98 4.26 4.30
N GLY A 124 0.01 4.35 3.40
CA GLY A 124 1.39 3.93 3.67
C GLY A 124 1.62 2.41 3.69
N ARG A 125 0.75 1.61 3.06
CA ARG A 125 0.98 0.17 2.85
C ARG A 125 2.02 -0.06 1.75
N GLY A 126 2.96 -0.97 2.01
CA GLY A 126 4.08 -1.28 1.13
C GLY A 126 5.39 -0.73 1.69
N GLN A 127 6.44 -1.54 1.65
CA GLN A 127 7.76 -1.18 2.19
C GLN A 127 8.70 -0.59 1.14
N THR A 128 8.39 -0.79 -0.14
CA THR A 128 9.12 -0.23 -1.29
C THR A 128 8.12 0.31 -2.31
N THR A 129 8.55 1.19 -3.20
CA THR A 129 7.70 1.73 -4.26
C THR A 129 7.15 0.65 -5.19
N ILE A 130 7.90 -0.44 -5.42
CA ILE A 130 7.42 -1.65 -6.14
C ILE A 130 6.22 -2.24 -5.41
N GLN A 131 6.35 -2.51 -4.11
CA GLN A 131 5.26 -3.10 -3.35
C GLN A 131 4.04 -2.18 -3.30
N VAL A 132 4.24 -0.87 -3.17
CA VAL A 132 3.11 0.07 -3.22
C VAL A 132 2.44 0.01 -4.60
N ALA A 133 3.21 -0.04 -5.70
CA ALA A 133 2.68 -0.18 -7.05
C ALA A 133 1.85 -1.47 -7.22
N GLU A 134 2.37 -2.59 -6.74
CA GLU A 134 1.68 -3.90 -6.75
C GLU A 134 0.43 -3.90 -5.89
N TYR A 135 0.46 -3.26 -4.72
CA TYR A 135 -0.68 -3.23 -3.80
C TYR A 135 -1.77 -2.23 -4.21
N SER A 136 -1.51 -1.37 -5.19
CA SER A 136 -2.45 -0.36 -5.68
C SER A 136 -2.92 -0.63 -7.12
N ASP A 137 -2.46 -1.70 -7.74
CA ASP A 137 -2.76 -2.04 -9.15
C ASP A 137 -4.26 -2.13 -9.45
N TYR A 138 -5.05 -2.61 -8.48
CA TYR A 138 -6.50 -2.73 -8.60
C TYR A 138 -7.21 -1.38 -8.75
N PHE A 139 -6.60 -0.24 -8.41
CA PHE A 139 -7.20 1.06 -8.71
C PHE A 139 -7.10 1.42 -10.20
N LEU A 140 -6.10 0.88 -10.90
CA LEU A 140 -5.81 1.23 -12.28
C LEU A 140 -6.35 0.19 -13.27
N ASP A 141 -6.41 -1.08 -12.88
CA ASP A 141 -6.78 -2.14 -13.80
C ASP A 141 -7.54 -3.30 -13.15
N PHE A 142 -8.80 -3.47 -13.57
CA PHE A 142 -9.62 -4.60 -13.15
C PHE A 142 -9.12 -5.93 -13.74
N ALA A 143 -8.38 -5.93 -14.85
CA ALA A 143 -7.77 -7.16 -15.36
C ALA A 143 -6.81 -7.78 -14.33
N LYS A 144 -6.02 -6.96 -13.61
CA LYS A 144 -5.14 -7.44 -12.53
C LYS A 144 -5.89 -8.07 -11.37
N VAL A 145 -7.11 -7.63 -11.08
CA VAL A 145 -7.98 -8.26 -10.08
C VAL A 145 -8.45 -9.63 -10.57
N ARG A 146 -8.91 -9.72 -11.82
CA ARG A 146 -9.39 -10.98 -12.42
C ARG A 146 -8.28 -12.01 -12.62
N GLU A 147 -7.05 -11.57 -12.88
CA GLU A 147 -5.88 -12.46 -12.96
C GLU A 147 -5.59 -13.15 -11.62
N ARG A 148 -5.89 -12.51 -10.48
CA ARG A 148 -5.57 -13.03 -9.14
C ARG A 148 -6.75 -13.60 -8.37
N TYR A 149 -7.99 -13.33 -8.80
CA TYR A 149 -9.19 -13.76 -8.09
C TYR A 149 -10.31 -14.15 -9.06
N ASP A 150 -10.78 -15.39 -8.92
CA ASP A 150 -11.79 -16.02 -9.78
C ASP A 150 -13.21 -16.02 -9.17
N GLY A 151 -13.36 -15.58 -7.92
CA GLY A 151 -14.65 -15.61 -7.22
C GLY A 151 -14.90 -16.85 -6.35
N GLY A 152 -13.99 -17.85 -6.37
CA GLY A 152 -14.20 -19.16 -5.75
C GLY A 152 -14.30 -19.16 -4.22
N ASP A 153 -13.78 -18.11 -3.55
CA ASP A 153 -13.91 -17.96 -2.10
C ASP A 153 -15.34 -17.56 -1.65
N ILE A 154 -16.21 -17.15 -2.57
CA ILE A 154 -17.60 -16.77 -2.27
C ILE A 154 -18.51 -17.96 -2.47
N LYS A 155 -19.11 -18.43 -1.37
CA LYS A 155 -20.03 -19.57 -1.41
C LYS A 155 -21.31 -19.24 -2.18
N GLU A 156 -21.79 -20.18 -2.98
CA GLU A 156 -22.98 -20.01 -3.83
C GLU A 156 -24.23 -19.64 -3.02
N GLU A 157 -24.40 -20.22 -1.83
CA GLU A 157 -25.53 -19.94 -0.95
C GLU A 157 -25.55 -18.49 -0.43
N LEU A 158 -24.41 -17.80 -0.39
CA LEU A 158 -24.32 -16.40 0.04
C LEU A 158 -24.65 -15.42 -1.10
N ARG A 159 -24.53 -15.83 -2.37
CA ARG A 159 -24.68 -14.93 -3.52
C ARG A 159 -26.04 -14.25 -3.61
N PRO A 160 -27.20 -14.91 -3.37
CA PRO A 160 -28.49 -14.22 -3.39
C PRO A 160 -28.57 -13.10 -2.34
N LYS A 161 -28.04 -13.36 -1.13
CA LYS A 161 -28.00 -12.39 -0.03
C LYS A 161 -27.08 -11.21 -0.36
N LEU A 162 -25.88 -11.49 -0.88
CA LEU A 162 -24.91 -10.46 -1.28
C LEU A 162 -25.43 -9.61 -2.44
N ARG A 163 -26.11 -10.20 -3.43
CA ARG A 163 -26.79 -9.48 -4.52
C ARG A 163 -27.77 -8.43 -4.01
N LYS A 164 -28.63 -8.83 -3.08
CA LYS A 164 -29.58 -7.91 -2.45
C LYS A 164 -28.84 -6.79 -1.70
N ILE A 165 -27.89 -7.15 -0.84
CA ILE A 165 -27.14 -6.21 0.01
C ILE A 165 -26.37 -5.19 -0.83
N TYR A 166 -25.61 -5.62 -1.83
CA TYR A 166 -24.82 -4.72 -2.64
C TYR A 166 -25.67 -3.90 -3.61
N GLY A 167 -26.80 -4.45 -4.09
CA GLY A 167 -27.79 -3.69 -4.85
C GLY A 167 -28.37 -2.53 -4.03
N GLU A 168 -28.73 -2.77 -2.77
CA GLU A 168 -29.19 -1.74 -1.84
C GLU A 168 -28.08 -0.69 -1.56
N LEU A 169 -26.83 -1.13 -1.34
CA LEU A 169 -25.70 -0.23 -1.10
C LEU A 169 -25.42 0.67 -2.31
N LEU A 170 -25.44 0.11 -3.53
CA LEU A 170 -25.31 0.87 -4.77
C LEU A 170 -26.50 1.81 -4.98
N GLY A 171 -27.72 1.43 -4.58
CA GLY A 171 -28.89 2.30 -4.57
C GLY A 171 -28.73 3.49 -3.62
N ALA A 172 -28.11 3.26 -2.46
CA ALA A 172 -27.88 4.25 -1.41
C ALA A 172 -26.53 4.99 -1.51
N TRP A 173 -25.88 5.00 -2.69
CA TRP A 173 -24.51 5.48 -2.85
C TRP A 173 -24.26 6.92 -2.36
N GLY A 174 -25.24 7.82 -2.46
CA GLY A 174 -25.14 9.21 -1.99
C GLY A 174 -23.95 9.95 -2.58
N ASP A 175 -23.19 10.64 -1.73
CA ASP A 175 -21.96 11.34 -2.10
C ASP A 175 -20.75 10.41 -2.31
N GLY A 176 -20.90 9.12 -1.98
CA GLY A 176 -19.86 8.11 -2.16
C GLY A 176 -18.65 8.28 -1.26
N THR A 177 -18.72 9.09 -0.21
CA THR A 177 -17.62 9.22 0.76
C THR A 177 -17.45 7.91 1.55
N PRO A 178 -16.22 7.58 2.00
CA PRO A 178 -16.01 6.36 2.78
C PRO A 178 -16.89 6.28 4.04
N GLU A 179 -17.09 7.40 4.72
CA GLU A 179 -17.91 7.52 5.92
C GLU A 179 -19.39 7.24 5.60
N HIS A 180 -19.94 7.88 4.56
CA HIS A 180 -21.31 7.64 4.11
C HIS A 180 -21.52 6.18 3.70
N LEU A 181 -20.61 5.63 2.88
CA LEU A 181 -20.68 4.23 2.46
C LEU A 181 -20.60 3.26 3.65
N HIS A 182 -19.77 3.57 4.65
CA HIS A 182 -19.67 2.76 5.86
C HIS A 182 -20.96 2.79 6.69
N GLU A 183 -21.54 3.97 6.92
CA GLU A 183 -22.80 4.15 7.64
C GLU A 183 -23.94 3.41 6.93
N ARG A 184 -24.10 3.62 5.62
CA ARG A 184 -25.11 2.89 4.83
C ARG A 184 -24.90 1.39 4.88
N ALA A 185 -23.66 0.93 4.79
CA ALA A 185 -23.35 -0.50 4.87
C ALA A 185 -23.71 -1.09 6.24
N GLN A 186 -23.45 -0.39 7.36
CA GLN A 186 -23.85 -0.85 8.69
C GLN A 186 -25.36 -1.09 8.79
N GLU A 187 -26.16 -0.12 8.34
CA GLU A 187 -27.62 -0.22 8.34
C GLU A 187 -28.12 -1.36 7.44
N ILE A 188 -27.65 -1.41 6.19
CA ILE A 188 -28.08 -2.38 5.18
C ILE A 188 -27.70 -3.80 5.60
N PHE A 189 -26.50 -4.00 6.12
CA PHE A 189 -26.04 -5.33 6.54
C PHE A 189 -26.87 -5.80 7.73
N ALA A 190 -27.14 -4.93 8.72
CA ALA A 190 -27.99 -5.26 9.85
C ALA A 190 -29.43 -5.60 9.43
N ALA A 191 -30.03 -4.81 8.52
CA ALA A 191 -31.38 -5.05 8.00
C ALA A 191 -31.50 -6.36 7.20
N ASN A 192 -30.38 -6.88 6.67
CA ASN A 192 -30.30 -8.15 5.97
C ASN A 192 -29.68 -9.27 6.82
N GLU A 193 -29.61 -9.10 8.15
CA GLU A 193 -29.06 -10.08 9.09
C GLU A 193 -27.66 -10.58 8.68
N SER A 194 -26.82 -9.70 8.15
CA SER A 194 -25.44 -9.99 7.77
C SER A 194 -24.46 -9.23 8.64
N SER A 195 -23.36 -9.87 9.01
CA SER A 195 -22.28 -9.19 9.72
C SER A 195 -21.42 -8.34 8.77
N MET A 196 -20.76 -7.31 9.31
CA MET A 196 -19.77 -6.53 8.58
C MET A 196 -18.72 -7.41 7.91
N LYS A 197 -18.22 -8.45 8.61
CA LYS A 197 -17.23 -9.37 8.04
C LYS A 197 -17.80 -10.20 6.89
N GLU A 198 -19.01 -10.72 7.03
CA GLU A 198 -19.68 -11.56 6.02
C GLU A 198 -19.94 -10.79 4.72
N SER A 199 -20.31 -9.52 4.80
CA SER A 199 -20.61 -8.69 3.63
C SER A 199 -19.42 -7.87 3.11
N ALA A 200 -18.53 -7.35 3.97
CA ALA A 200 -17.39 -6.54 3.51
C ALA A 200 -16.25 -7.39 2.91
N THR A 201 -16.08 -8.64 3.36
CA THR A 201 -14.99 -9.51 2.89
C THR A 201 -15.16 -9.92 1.42
N PRO A 202 -16.33 -10.41 0.96
CA PRO A 202 -16.56 -10.71 -0.44
C PRO A 202 -16.44 -9.48 -1.35
N MET A 203 -16.93 -8.32 -0.89
CA MET A 203 -16.77 -7.05 -1.59
C MET A 203 -15.28 -6.71 -1.77
N ARG A 204 -14.46 -6.88 -0.72
CA ARG A 204 -13.01 -6.66 -0.82
C ARG A 204 -12.38 -7.55 -1.88
N TRP A 205 -12.71 -8.83 -1.89
CA TRP A 205 -12.17 -9.77 -2.88
C TRP A 205 -12.59 -9.39 -4.30
N ALA A 206 -13.87 -9.08 -4.52
CA ALA A 206 -14.37 -8.65 -5.81
C ALA A 206 -13.72 -7.35 -6.32
N LEU A 207 -13.46 -6.39 -5.41
CA LEU A 207 -12.88 -5.10 -5.79
C LEU A 207 -11.36 -5.15 -5.94
N THR A 208 -10.65 -5.93 -5.15
CA THR A 208 -9.17 -5.85 -5.07
C THR A 208 -8.46 -7.14 -5.48
N GLY A 209 -9.17 -8.27 -5.47
CA GLY A 209 -8.59 -9.60 -5.63
C GLY A 209 -7.65 -10.00 -4.48
N ARG A 210 -7.68 -9.27 -3.35
CA ARG A 210 -6.77 -9.46 -2.22
C ARG A 210 -7.54 -9.68 -0.93
N LYS A 211 -7.00 -10.52 -0.04
CA LYS A 211 -7.58 -10.76 1.30
C LYS A 211 -7.43 -9.55 2.24
N VAL A 212 -6.39 -8.76 2.01
CA VAL A 212 -6.04 -7.56 2.78
C VAL A 212 -5.89 -6.38 1.82
N SER A 213 -6.49 -5.25 2.21
CA SER A 213 -6.50 -3.97 1.49
C SER A 213 -6.66 -2.84 2.52
N PRO A 214 -6.69 -1.56 2.10
CA PRO A 214 -7.37 -0.51 2.87
C PRO A 214 -8.82 -0.91 3.20
N GLY A 215 -9.52 -0.11 4.00
CA GLY A 215 -10.94 -0.37 4.24
C GLY A 215 -11.70 -0.45 2.92
N VAL A 216 -12.66 -1.36 2.84
CA VAL A 216 -13.29 -1.70 1.55
C VAL A 216 -14.15 -0.55 1.02
N PHE A 217 -14.67 0.29 1.90
CA PHE A 217 -15.49 1.45 1.53
C PHE A 217 -14.62 2.61 1.03
N GLU A 218 -13.41 2.76 1.56
CA GLU A 218 -12.39 3.66 1.03
C GLU A 218 -11.95 3.23 -0.38
N VAL A 219 -11.78 1.92 -0.59
CA VAL A 219 -11.50 1.38 -1.92
C VAL A 219 -12.67 1.61 -2.87
N ALA A 220 -13.91 1.31 -2.46
CA ALA A 220 -15.10 1.49 -3.28
C ALA A 220 -15.35 2.96 -3.63
N SER A 221 -15.14 3.86 -2.66
CA SER A 221 -15.20 5.32 -2.84
C SER A 221 -14.19 5.78 -3.89
N GLN A 222 -12.92 5.36 -3.74
CA GLN A 222 -11.84 5.73 -4.66
C GLN A 222 -12.02 5.12 -6.06
N LEU A 223 -12.59 3.91 -6.18
CA LEU A 223 -12.96 3.34 -7.49
C LEU A 223 -14.16 4.08 -8.12
N GLY A 224 -15.03 4.63 -7.28
CA GLY A 224 -16.31 5.20 -7.68
C GLY A 224 -17.39 4.14 -7.89
N LYS A 225 -18.64 4.61 -8.01
CA LYS A 225 -19.83 3.78 -8.09
C LYS A 225 -19.83 2.84 -9.28
N GLU A 226 -19.56 3.37 -10.47
CA GLU A 226 -19.69 2.62 -11.72
C GLU A 226 -18.66 1.49 -11.83
N GLU A 227 -17.40 1.76 -11.48
CA GLU A 227 -16.37 0.72 -11.46
C GLU A 227 -16.63 -0.29 -10.33
N THR A 228 -17.06 0.15 -9.14
CA THR A 228 -17.50 -0.77 -8.08
C THR A 228 -18.62 -1.70 -8.54
N LYS A 229 -19.67 -1.15 -9.15
CA LYS A 229 -20.81 -1.90 -9.69
C LYS A 229 -20.35 -2.92 -10.74
N LYS A 230 -19.59 -2.49 -11.74
CA LYS A 230 -19.06 -3.35 -12.81
C LYS A 230 -18.28 -4.55 -12.27
N ARG A 231 -17.46 -4.35 -11.22
CA ARG A 231 -16.71 -5.45 -10.59
C ARG A 231 -17.62 -6.42 -9.87
N LEU A 232 -18.61 -5.92 -9.13
CA LEU A 232 -19.59 -6.75 -8.44
C LEU A 232 -20.46 -7.54 -9.44
N GLU A 233 -20.89 -6.92 -10.55
CA GLU A 233 -21.63 -7.58 -11.64
C GLU A 233 -20.81 -8.71 -12.26
N PHE A 234 -19.52 -8.49 -12.52
CA PHE A 234 -18.62 -9.52 -13.07
C PHE A 234 -18.59 -10.79 -12.20
N TYR A 235 -18.64 -10.63 -10.88
CA TYR A 235 -18.68 -11.75 -9.94
C TYR A 235 -20.10 -12.20 -9.58
N GLY A 236 -21.15 -11.69 -10.25
CA GLY A 236 -22.55 -12.06 -9.98
C GLY A 236 -23.04 -11.67 -8.58
N LEU A 237 -22.52 -10.56 -8.05
CA LEU A 237 -22.79 -10.06 -6.70
C LEU A 237 -23.73 -8.86 -6.67
N VAL A 238 -24.23 -8.40 -7.82
CA VAL A 238 -25.37 -7.48 -7.96
C VAL A 238 -26.22 -7.87 -9.16
#